data_AF-A0A3D3VPD8-F1
#
_entry.id   AF-A0A3D3VPD8-F1
#
_cell.length_a   1.000
_cell.length_b   1.000
_cell.length_c   1.000
_cell.angle_alpha   90.00
_cell.angle_beta   90.00
_cell.angle_gamma   90.00
#
_symmetry.space_group_name_H-M   'P 1'
#
loop_
_entity.id
_entity.type
_entity.pdbx_description
1 polymer ?
#
loop_
_entity_poly.entity_id
_entity_poly.type
_entity_poly.pdbx_seq_one_letter_code
_entity_poly.pdbx_strand_id
1 'polypeptide(L)'
;LRLGWKPPKKRTAFDLLPLVISLHDKKPRLFPPPKKATLEVPIRHPDSSCLDSLRLRWFALPVVSNMKLEIGGLSFPAAPFSGWYMETEIGARNFADENRYHLLPEIARRLRLDTSRPTTLWKDRALVELNRAVLHSFAQAKVRMIDHHSATASHLRFEEDEAQAGRPVFGRWDWLIPPLSGSLTKLWPRSYNPTEFSPNFLTQKRLY
;
A
#
# COMPACT_ATOMS: atom_id res chain seq x y z
N LEU A 1 -5.77 -21.44 -6.85
CA LEU A 1 -5.55 -22.90 -6.75
C LEU A 1 -6.54 -23.71 -7.59
N ARG A 2 -7.87 -23.53 -7.45
CA ARG A 2 -8.89 -24.25 -8.26
C ARG A 2 -8.68 -24.18 -9.78
N LEU A 3 -8.11 -23.08 -10.30
CA LEU A 3 -7.77 -22.91 -11.72
C LEU A 3 -6.47 -23.60 -12.16
N GLY A 4 -5.90 -24.51 -11.35
CA GLY A 4 -4.70 -25.26 -11.69
C GLY A 4 -3.37 -24.53 -11.45
N TRP A 5 -3.37 -23.40 -10.75
CA TRP A 5 -2.11 -22.76 -10.32
C TRP A 5 -1.28 -23.73 -9.49
N LYS A 6 -0.02 -23.93 -9.86
CA LYS A 6 0.95 -24.68 -9.08
C LYS A 6 1.84 -23.69 -8.31
N PRO A 7 1.68 -23.55 -6.98
CA PRO A 7 2.57 -22.72 -6.17
C PRO A 7 4.02 -23.17 -6.28
N PRO A 8 4.99 -22.32 -5.90
CA PRO A 8 6.39 -22.72 -5.79
C PRO A 8 6.58 -23.96 -4.91
N LYS A 9 7.55 -24.82 -5.26
CA LYS A 9 7.85 -26.05 -4.49
C LYS A 9 8.11 -25.76 -3.01
N LYS A 10 8.93 -24.74 -2.75
CA LYS A 10 9.12 -24.19 -1.41
C LYS A 10 8.28 -22.92 -1.32
N ARG A 11 7.18 -22.99 -0.56
CA ARG A 11 6.33 -21.84 -0.32
C ARG A 11 7.03 -20.83 0.57
N THR A 12 6.80 -19.56 0.30
CA THR A 12 7.33 -18.46 1.10
C THR A 12 6.22 -17.47 1.43
N ALA A 13 6.48 -16.57 2.37
CA ALA A 13 5.56 -15.47 2.67
C ALA A 13 5.38 -14.49 1.49
N PHE A 14 6.24 -14.57 0.47
CA PHE A 14 6.33 -13.63 -0.64
C PHE A 14 6.27 -14.33 -1.99
N ASP A 15 5.41 -15.35 -2.12
CA ASP A 15 5.20 -16.05 -3.39
C ASP A 15 4.35 -15.19 -4.35
N LEU A 16 4.94 -14.78 -5.49
CA LEU A 16 4.20 -14.02 -6.50
C LEU A 16 3.01 -14.81 -7.05
N LEU A 17 1.85 -14.17 -7.04
CA LEU A 17 0.61 -14.72 -7.57
C LEU A 17 0.60 -14.69 -9.11
N PRO A 18 -0.09 -15.64 -9.76
CA PRO A 18 -0.31 -15.61 -11.20
C PRO A 18 -1.31 -14.51 -11.56
N LEU A 19 -1.30 -14.07 -12.81
CA LEU A 19 -2.39 -13.24 -13.33
C LEU A 19 -3.56 -14.16 -13.69
N VAL A 20 -4.77 -13.76 -13.31
CA VAL A 20 -6.00 -14.46 -13.69
C VAL A 20 -6.88 -13.46 -14.42
N ILE A 21 -7.05 -13.67 -15.72
CA ILE A 21 -7.76 -12.73 -16.60
C ILE A 21 -8.97 -13.44 -17.19
N SER A 22 -10.11 -12.77 -17.16
CA SER A 22 -11.35 -13.22 -17.80
C SER A 22 -11.68 -12.30 -18.96
N LEU A 23 -12.11 -12.87 -20.07
CA LEU A 23 -12.76 -12.13 -21.16
C LEU A 23 -14.28 -12.33 -21.05
N HIS A 24 -15.05 -11.49 -21.74
CA HIS A 24 -16.51 -11.59 -21.78
C HIS A 24 -16.95 -13.02 -22.15
N ASP A 25 -17.83 -13.60 -21.33
CA ASP A 25 -18.37 -14.97 -21.44
C ASP A 25 -17.34 -16.11 -21.56
N LYS A 26 -16.08 -15.86 -21.19
CA LYS A 26 -15.04 -16.89 -21.19
C LYS A 26 -14.64 -17.24 -19.77
N LYS A 27 -14.33 -18.52 -19.57
CA LYS A 27 -13.70 -18.99 -18.32
C LYS A 27 -12.38 -18.22 -18.08
N PRO A 28 -12.08 -17.85 -16.84
CA PRO A 28 -10.83 -17.15 -16.51
C PRO A 28 -9.63 -18.01 -16.88
N ARG A 29 -8.61 -17.39 -17.46
CA ARG A 29 -7.34 -18.02 -17.82
C ARG A 29 -6.24 -17.59 -16.87
N LEU A 30 -5.37 -18.55 -16.55
CA LEU A 30 -4.22 -18.33 -15.68
C LEU A 30 -2.98 -18.05 -16.53
N PHE A 31 -2.26 -17.00 -16.17
CA PHE A 31 -0.97 -16.65 -16.74
C PHE A 31 0.09 -16.69 -15.63
N PRO A 32 1.30 -17.21 -15.92
CA PRO A 32 2.34 -17.33 -14.92
C PRO A 32 2.72 -15.96 -14.33
N PRO A 33 3.16 -15.89 -13.06
CA PRO A 33 3.61 -14.64 -12.46
C PRO A 33 4.70 -14.00 -13.32
N PRO A 34 4.65 -12.67 -13.57
CA PRO A 34 5.58 -11.98 -14.46
C PRO A 34 6.93 -11.72 -13.77
N LYS A 35 7.64 -12.80 -13.38
CA LYS A 35 8.87 -12.73 -12.55
C LYS A 35 9.93 -11.78 -13.09
N LYS A 36 10.13 -11.76 -14.42
CA LYS A 36 11.13 -10.89 -15.07
C LYS A 36 10.78 -9.41 -15.02
N ALA A 37 9.49 -9.09 -14.86
CA ALA A 37 8.98 -7.72 -14.80
C ALA A 37 8.63 -7.30 -13.35
N THR A 38 8.86 -8.16 -12.36
CA THR A 38 8.60 -7.83 -10.96
C THR A 38 9.90 -7.40 -10.28
N LEU A 39 9.98 -6.11 -9.96
CA LEU A 39 11.03 -5.57 -9.10
C LEU A 39 10.59 -5.69 -7.63
N GLU A 40 11.39 -6.36 -6.81
CA GLU A 40 11.22 -6.44 -5.36
C GLU A 40 12.33 -5.64 -4.65
N VAL A 41 11.95 -4.86 -3.65
CA VAL A 41 12.85 -4.11 -2.77
C VAL A 41 13.04 -4.92 -1.47
N PRO A 42 14.26 -5.39 -1.15
CA PRO A 42 14.54 -5.99 0.15
C PRO A 42 14.51 -4.91 1.23
N ILE A 43 13.85 -5.20 2.36
CA ILE A 43 13.69 -4.24 3.45
C ILE A 43 14.80 -4.41 4.47
N ARG A 44 15.55 -3.34 4.71
CA ARG A 44 16.66 -3.21 5.65
C ARG A 44 16.49 -1.96 6.49
N HIS A 45 17.00 -1.99 7.71
CA HIS A 45 16.93 -0.84 8.61
C HIS A 45 18.25 -0.06 8.59
N PRO A 46 18.23 1.29 8.52
CA PRO A 46 19.45 2.09 8.48
C PRO A 46 20.37 1.85 9.70
N ASP A 47 19.79 1.71 10.90
CA ASP A 47 20.55 1.64 12.15
C ASP A 47 20.46 0.29 12.87
N SER A 48 19.66 -0.66 12.36
CA SER A 48 19.28 -1.88 13.10
C SER A 48 19.41 -3.12 12.23
N SER A 49 20.65 -3.55 12.01
CA SER A 49 20.97 -4.74 11.19
C SER A 49 20.30 -6.04 11.67
N CYS A 50 19.81 -6.08 12.92
CA CYS A 50 19.03 -7.21 13.44
C CYS A 50 17.74 -7.47 12.64
N LEU A 51 17.17 -6.44 11.99
CA LEU A 51 15.96 -6.55 11.18
C LEU A 51 16.21 -7.21 9.82
N ASP A 52 17.42 -7.10 9.26
CA ASP A 52 17.79 -7.70 7.96
C ASP A 52 17.61 -9.23 7.96
N SER A 53 17.76 -9.86 9.12
CA SER A 53 17.56 -11.31 9.29
C SER A 53 16.13 -11.78 9.01
N LEU A 54 15.15 -10.88 9.03
CA LEU A 54 13.75 -11.18 8.69
C LEU A 54 13.55 -11.38 7.19
N ARG A 55 14.51 -10.94 6.35
CA ARG A 55 14.48 -11.07 4.89
C ARG A 55 13.16 -10.58 4.28
N LEU A 56 12.62 -9.51 4.86
CA LEU A 56 11.42 -8.85 4.37
C LEU A 56 11.70 -8.24 3.00
N ARG A 57 10.66 -8.16 2.17
CA ARG A 57 10.71 -7.56 0.85
C ARG A 57 9.32 -7.10 0.43
N TRP A 58 9.27 -6.14 -0.49
CA TRP A 58 8.01 -5.71 -1.09
C TRP A 58 8.20 -5.40 -2.56
N PHE A 59 7.15 -5.54 -3.38
CA PHE A 59 7.22 -5.20 -4.79
C PHE A 59 7.20 -3.68 -4.99
N ALA A 60 7.90 -3.20 -6.02
CA ALA A 60 8.12 -1.78 -6.25
C ALA A 60 6.87 -1.04 -6.76
N LEU A 61 6.01 -1.72 -7.53
CA LEU A 61 4.90 -1.10 -8.26
C LEU A 61 3.53 -1.56 -7.72
N PRO A 62 2.75 -0.68 -7.07
CA PRO A 62 1.35 -0.97 -6.78
C PRO A 62 0.52 -0.91 -8.05
N VAL A 63 -0.15 -2.02 -8.40
CA VAL A 63 -1.10 -2.07 -9.52
C VAL A 63 -2.47 -2.51 -9.02
N VAL A 64 -3.41 -1.57 -9.00
CA VAL A 64 -4.83 -1.88 -8.73
C VAL A 64 -5.46 -2.33 -10.04
N SER A 65 -6.09 -3.51 -10.04
CA SER A 65 -6.59 -4.16 -11.25
C SER A 65 -8.00 -4.74 -11.11
N ASN A 66 -8.67 -4.46 -9.99
CA ASN A 66 -10.01 -4.98 -9.68
C ASN A 66 -11.09 -3.90 -9.59
N MET A 67 -10.78 -2.65 -9.92
CA MET A 67 -11.76 -1.56 -10.04
C MET A 67 -12.18 -1.38 -11.49
N LYS A 68 -13.39 -0.85 -11.71
CA LYS A 68 -13.84 -0.42 -13.02
C LYS A 68 -13.61 1.09 -13.16
N LEU A 69 -13.29 1.55 -14.36
CA LEU A 69 -13.24 2.98 -14.69
C LEU A 69 -14.54 3.36 -15.39
N GLU A 70 -15.22 4.39 -14.90
CA GLU A 70 -16.43 4.94 -15.52
C GLU A 70 -16.12 6.31 -16.12
N ILE A 71 -16.42 6.51 -17.41
CA ILE A 71 -16.24 7.78 -18.12
C ILE A 71 -17.38 7.98 -19.11
N GLY A 72 -18.13 9.09 -18.99
CA GLY A 72 -19.17 9.46 -19.95
C GLY A 72 -20.28 8.42 -20.11
N GLY A 73 -20.62 7.71 -19.02
CA GLY A 73 -21.60 6.62 -19.02
C GLY A 73 -21.07 5.28 -19.55
N LEU A 74 -19.82 5.23 -20.03
CA LEU A 74 -19.16 3.97 -20.40
C LEU A 74 -18.45 3.36 -19.20
N SER A 75 -18.52 2.03 -19.09
CA SER A 75 -17.87 1.27 -18.03
C SER A 75 -16.76 0.40 -18.60
N PHE A 76 -15.54 0.59 -18.10
CA PHE A 76 -14.35 -0.17 -18.43
C PHE A 76 -13.99 -1.10 -17.25
N PRO A 77 -14.47 -2.36 -17.24
CA PRO A 77 -14.28 -3.28 -16.11
C PRO A 77 -12.84 -3.77 -15.92
N ALA A 78 -11.98 -3.58 -16.92
CA ALA A 78 -10.57 -3.95 -16.90
C ALA A 78 -9.69 -2.73 -17.26
N ALA A 79 -9.45 -1.87 -16.27
CA ALA A 79 -8.65 -0.66 -16.41
C ALA A 79 -7.57 -0.61 -15.30
N PRO A 80 -6.53 -1.46 -15.37
CA PRO A 80 -5.49 -1.47 -14.36
C PRO A 80 -4.73 -0.14 -14.33
N PHE A 81 -4.49 0.38 -13.13
CA PHE A 81 -3.76 1.63 -12.93
C PHE A 81 -2.72 1.49 -11.82
N SER A 82 -1.70 2.34 -11.88
CA SER A 82 -0.57 2.33 -10.96
C SER A 82 -0.06 3.73 -10.70
N GLY A 83 0.54 3.90 -9.52
CA GLY A 83 1.35 5.06 -9.15
C GLY A 83 2.65 4.59 -8.52
N TRP A 84 3.03 5.22 -7.42
CA TRP A 84 4.10 4.75 -6.53
C TRP A 84 3.54 4.66 -5.12
N TYR A 85 4.18 3.84 -4.29
CA TYR A 85 3.76 3.67 -2.91
C TYR A 85 3.98 4.94 -2.07
N MET A 86 3.06 5.19 -1.15
CA MET A 86 3.34 5.85 0.11
C MET A 86 3.86 4.80 1.11
N GLU A 87 4.89 5.11 1.88
CA GLU A 87 5.55 4.15 2.78
C GLU A 87 4.59 3.48 3.76
N THR A 88 3.61 4.24 4.28
CA THR A 88 2.64 3.77 5.27
C THR A 88 1.71 2.69 4.73
N GLU A 89 1.51 2.61 3.42
CA GLU A 89 0.80 1.48 2.80
C GLU A 89 1.52 0.16 3.04
N ILE A 90 2.86 0.18 3.00
CA ILE A 90 3.69 -1.00 3.23
C ILE A 90 3.95 -1.18 4.73
N GLY A 91 4.60 -0.20 5.36
CA GLY A 91 5.09 -0.31 6.73
C GLY A 91 3.97 -0.34 7.76
N ALA A 92 2.98 0.54 7.62
CA ALA A 92 1.91 0.70 8.62
C ALA A 92 0.65 -0.12 8.36
N ARG A 93 0.41 -0.56 7.12
CA ARG A 93 -0.72 -1.45 6.80
C ARG A 93 -0.24 -2.86 6.49
N ASN A 94 0.38 -3.06 5.33
CA ASN A 94 0.69 -4.41 4.84
C ASN A 94 1.55 -5.23 5.81
N PHE A 95 2.57 -4.62 6.41
CA PHE A 95 3.43 -5.31 7.37
C PHE A 95 2.91 -5.32 8.81
N ALA A 96 2.22 -4.27 9.25
CA ALA A 96 1.87 -4.11 10.66
C ALA A 96 0.51 -4.70 11.05
N ASP A 97 -0.51 -4.61 10.18
CA ASP A 97 -1.89 -5.05 10.50
C ASP A 97 -1.91 -6.51 10.99
N GLU A 98 -2.71 -6.79 12.04
CA GLU A 98 -2.77 -8.11 12.68
C GLU A 98 -3.32 -9.21 11.77
N ASN A 99 -4.19 -8.84 10.82
CA ASN A 99 -4.74 -9.74 9.81
C ASN A 99 -3.91 -9.79 8.51
N ARG A 100 -2.71 -9.22 8.52
CA ARG A 100 -1.75 -9.22 7.39
C ARG A 100 -0.48 -9.96 7.79
N TYR A 101 0.70 -9.34 7.67
CA TYR A 101 1.94 -9.99 8.07
C TYR A 101 2.20 -9.90 9.58
N HIS A 102 1.49 -9.01 10.31
CA HIS A 102 1.55 -8.87 11.76
C HIS A 102 2.99 -8.81 12.33
N LEU A 103 3.83 -7.94 11.77
CA LEU A 103 5.27 -7.94 12.10
C LEU A 103 5.63 -7.18 13.37
N LEU A 104 4.73 -6.34 13.92
CA LEU A 104 5.06 -5.48 15.08
C LEU A 104 5.65 -6.25 16.29
N PRO A 105 5.11 -7.42 16.71
CA PRO A 105 5.70 -8.17 17.83
C PRO A 105 7.14 -8.64 17.53
N GLU A 106 7.40 -9.11 16.31
CA GLU A 106 8.73 -9.58 15.92
C GLU A 106 9.73 -8.42 15.79
N ILE A 107 9.30 -7.27 15.25
CA ILE A 107 10.12 -6.05 15.21
C ILE A 107 10.48 -5.62 16.63
N ALA A 108 9.49 -5.55 17.54
CA ALA A 108 9.72 -5.17 18.93
C ALA A 108 10.71 -6.10 19.63
N ARG A 109 10.58 -7.42 19.42
CA ARG A 109 11.51 -8.43 19.95
C ARG A 109 12.93 -8.23 19.44
N ARG A 110 13.12 -7.97 18.15
CA ARG A 110 14.44 -7.75 17.52
C ARG A 110 15.11 -6.47 18.01
N LEU A 111 14.31 -5.45 18.29
CA LEU A 111 14.75 -4.18 18.87
C LEU A 111 14.88 -4.21 20.39
N ARG A 112 14.59 -5.37 21.04
CA ARG A 112 14.63 -5.56 22.49
C ARG A 112 13.76 -4.54 23.24
N LEU A 113 12.57 -4.23 22.70
CA LEU A 113 11.61 -3.37 23.35
C LEU A 113 10.92 -4.10 24.51
N ASP A 114 10.54 -3.36 25.55
CA ASP A 114 9.67 -3.87 26.60
C ASP A 114 8.24 -3.99 26.06
N THR A 115 7.77 -5.22 25.82
CA THR A 115 6.41 -5.50 25.34
C THR A 115 5.44 -5.87 26.46
N SER A 116 5.82 -5.67 27.73
CA SER A 116 5.04 -6.13 28.88
C SER A 116 3.70 -5.42 29.06
N ARG A 117 3.62 -4.13 28.66
CA ARG A 117 2.43 -3.29 28.85
C ARG A 117 2.24 -2.31 27.68
N PRO A 118 1.00 -1.95 27.31
CA PRO A 118 0.75 -0.98 26.24
C PRO A 118 1.35 0.41 26.48
N THR A 119 1.46 0.85 27.74
CA THR A 119 1.98 2.19 28.10
C THR A 119 3.47 2.39 27.79
N THR A 120 4.19 1.32 27.46
CA THR A 120 5.57 1.39 26.94
C THR A 120 5.62 1.88 25.50
N LEU A 121 4.47 1.93 24.81
CA LEU A 121 4.31 2.33 23.41
C LEU A 121 5.18 1.48 22.45
N TRP A 122 5.38 0.20 22.79
CA TRP A 122 6.22 -0.69 21.99
C TRP A 122 5.67 -0.90 20.57
N LYS A 123 4.34 -0.89 20.38
CA LYS A 123 3.71 -1.01 19.06
C LYS A 123 4.04 0.22 18.22
N ASP A 124 3.89 1.41 18.78
CA ASP A 124 4.15 2.70 18.15
C ASP A 124 5.63 2.83 17.76
N ARG A 125 6.54 2.49 18.67
CA ARG A 125 7.98 2.50 18.39
C ARG A 125 8.35 1.50 17.28
N ALA A 126 7.84 0.27 17.35
CA ALA A 126 8.08 -0.73 16.31
C ALA A 126 7.50 -0.29 14.94
N LEU A 127 6.33 0.36 14.94
CA LEU A 127 5.68 0.88 13.74
C LEU A 127 6.51 1.98 13.07
N VAL A 128 7.07 2.90 13.86
CA VAL A 128 7.97 3.95 13.34
C VAL A 128 9.22 3.35 12.70
N GLU A 129 9.93 2.45 13.39
CA GLU A 129 11.16 1.84 12.84
C GLU A 129 10.86 0.99 11.59
N LEU A 130 9.70 0.35 11.52
CA LEU A 130 9.27 -0.41 10.35
C LEU A 130 9.03 0.50 9.13
N ASN A 131 8.36 1.65 9.29
CA ASN A 131 8.18 2.62 8.20
C ASN A 131 9.51 3.26 7.78
N ARG A 132 10.40 3.52 8.76
CA ARG A 132 11.74 4.04 8.51
C ARG A 132 12.61 3.06 7.71
N ALA A 133 12.52 1.76 8.00
CA ALA A 133 13.15 0.71 7.18
C ALA A 133 12.63 0.71 5.74
N VAL A 134 11.31 0.85 5.55
CA VAL A 134 10.69 0.89 4.21
C VAL A 134 11.21 2.09 3.41
N LEU A 135 11.14 3.30 3.96
CA LEU A 135 11.64 4.52 3.29
C LEU A 135 13.12 4.39 2.92
N HIS A 136 13.95 3.97 3.88
CA HIS A 136 15.38 3.77 3.66
C HIS A 136 15.64 2.78 2.52
N SER A 137 14.95 1.64 2.53
CA SER A 137 15.15 0.57 1.55
C SER A 137 14.76 0.97 0.14
N PHE A 138 13.62 1.66 -0.02
CA PHE A 138 13.17 2.15 -1.32
C PHE A 138 14.11 3.23 -1.87
N ALA A 139 14.59 4.13 -1.01
CA ALA A 139 15.61 5.11 -1.39
C ALA A 139 16.92 4.45 -1.84
N GLN A 140 17.44 3.47 -1.09
CA GLN A 140 18.65 2.71 -1.45
C GLN A 140 18.49 1.95 -2.78
N ALA A 141 17.30 1.39 -3.03
CA ALA A 141 16.97 0.71 -4.27
C ALA A 141 16.68 1.66 -5.44
N LYS A 142 16.71 2.99 -5.22
CA LYS A 142 16.32 4.02 -6.20
C LYS A 142 14.92 3.80 -6.79
N VAL A 143 14.02 3.30 -5.97
CA VAL A 143 12.60 3.09 -6.32
C VAL A 143 11.80 4.26 -5.78
N ARG A 144 10.97 4.87 -6.65
CA ARG A 144 10.12 6.00 -6.26
C ARG A 144 9.14 5.59 -5.16
N MET A 145 9.12 6.40 -4.10
CA MET A 145 8.22 6.30 -2.96
C MET A 145 8.06 7.71 -2.39
N ILE A 146 6.98 7.95 -1.66
CA ILE A 146 6.75 9.19 -0.92
C ILE A 146 6.47 8.86 0.55
N ASP A 147 6.91 9.70 1.48
CA ASP A 147 6.52 9.61 2.88
C ASP A 147 5.17 10.30 3.12
N HIS A 148 4.49 9.92 4.19
CA HIS A 148 3.15 10.45 4.49
C HIS A 148 3.11 11.96 4.79
N HIS A 149 4.18 12.57 5.30
CA HIS A 149 4.20 14.03 5.50
C HIS A 149 4.30 14.77 4.17
N SER A 150 5.18 14.32 3.26
CA SER A 150 5.30 14.89 1.91
C SER A 150 4.07 14.63 1.06
N ALA A 151 3.44 13.45 1.18
CA ALA A 151 2.22 13.10 0.46
C ALA A 151 1.05 14.00 0.87
N THR A 152 0.87 14.18 2.19
CA THR A 152 -0.19 15.06 2.69
C THR A 152 0.09 16.54 2.39
N ALA A 153 1.35 17.00 2.42
CA ALA A 153 1.71 18.34 1.95
C ALA A 153 1.41 18.53 0.44
N SER A 154 1.68 17.51 -0.38
CA SER A 154 1.35 17.54 -1.81
C SER A 154 -0.16 17.58 -2.05
N HIS A 155 -0.95 16.90 -1.21
CA HIS A 155 -2.42 16.97 -1.27
C HIS A 155 -2.94 18.38 -0.96
N LEU A 156 -2.36 19.08 0.02
CA LEU A 156 -2.73 20.47 0.31
C LEU A 156 -2.45 21.40 -0.87
N ARG A 157 -1.34 21.19 -1.57
CA ARG A 157 -1.04 21.93 -2.80
C ARG A 157 -2.09 21.67 -3.88
N PHE A 158 -2.46 20.40 -4.08
CA PHE A 158 -3.54 20.04 -4.99
C PHE A 158 -4.85 20.78 -4.66
N GLU A 159 -5.21 20.91 -3.38
CA GLU A 159 -6.41 21.66 -3.00
C GLU A 159 -6.30 23.16 -3.31
N GLU A 160 -5.12 23.76 -3.13
CA GLU A 160 -4.87 25.15 -3.48
C GLU A 160 -4.98 25.37 -4.99
N ASP A 161 -4.44 24.43 -5.79
CA ASP A 161 -4.52 24.48 -7.25
C ASP A 161 -5.97 24.31 -7.75
N GLU A 162 -6.75 23.41 -7.15
CA GLU A 162 -8.18 23.24 -7.47
C GLU A 162 -8.97 24.51 -7.11
N ALA A 163 -8.71 25.11 -5.95
CA ALA A 163 -9.36 26.34 -5.50
C ALA A 163 -9.04 27.52 -6.43
N GLN A 164 -7.77 27.68 -6.86
CA GLN A 164 -7.38 28.70 -7.83
C GLN A 164 -8.08 28.52 -9.18
N ALA A 165 -8.38 27.27 -9.55
CA ALA A 165 -9.12 26.95 -10.75
C ALA A 165 -10.65 26.95 -10.56
N GLY A 166 -11.15 27.39 -9.40
CA GLY A 166 -12.58 27.49 -9.09
C GLY A 166 -13.28 26.14 -8.92
N ARG A 167 -12.55 25.06 -8.62
CA ARG A 167 -13.10 23.72 -8.43
C ARG A 167 -13.07 23.30 -6.96
N PRO A 168 -14.15 22.70 -6.43
CA PRO A 168 -14.15 22.14 -5.09
C PRO A 168 -13.40 20.80 -5.04
N VAL A 169 -12.81 20.50 -3.89
CA VAL A 169 -12.19 19.19 -3.62
C VAL A 169 -13.16 18.27 -2.88
N PHE A 170 -13.31 17.07 -3.41
CA PHE A 170 -14.06 15.97 -2.79
C PHE A 170 -13.09 14.89 -2.33
N GLY A 171 -13.43 14.21 -1.24
CA GLY A 171 -12.54 13.22 -0.65
C GLY A 171 -13.14 12.52 0.56
N ARG A 172 -12.48 11.44 0.95
CA ARG A 172 -12.80 10.66 2.13
C ARG A 172 -11.72 10.85 3.16
N TRP A 173 -12.02 11.60 4.23
CA TRP A 173 -11.05 11.90 5.28
C TRP A 173 -10.41 10.63 5.87
N ASP A 174 -11.21 9.58 6.08
CA ASP A 174 -10.76 8.29 6.62
C ASP A 174 -9.78 7.54 5.71
N TRP A 175 -9.70 7.91 4.42
CA TRP A 175 -8.71 7.38 3.47
C TRP A 175 -7.53 8.34 3.24
N LEU A 176 -7.72 9.64 3.47
CA LEU A 176 -6.68 10.66 3.27
C LEU A 176 -5.73 10.78 4.46
N ILE A 177 -6.22 10.54 5.68
CA ILE A 177 -5.37 10.57 6.87
C ILE A 177 -4.44 9.35 6.89
N PRO A 178 -3.11 9.55 7.00
CA PRO A 178 -2.18 8.44 7.10
C PRO A 178 -2.42 7.60 8.36
N PRO A 179 -2.23 6.26 8.28
CA PRO A 179 -2.42 5.34 9.40
C PRO A 179 -1.32 5.43 10.48
N LEU A 180 -0.28 6.26 10.24
CA LEU A 180 0.77 6.60 11.20
C LEU A 180 0.79 8.12 11.32
N SER A 181 0.83 8.63 12.56
CA SER A 181 1.01 10.07 12.84
C SER A 181 -0.01 10.99 12.17
N GLY A 182 -1.25 10.53 11.96
CA GLY A 182 -2.28 11.27 11.22
C GLY A 182 -2.50 12.70 11.74
N SER A 183 -2.53 12.88 13.06
CA SER A 183 -2.69 14.19 13.72
C SER A 183 -1.49 15.13 13.59
N LEU A 184 -0.35 14.63 13.12
CA LEU A 184 0.83 15.45 12.80
C LEU A 184 0.78 16.01 11.38
N THR A 185 -0.29 15.73 10.62
CA THR A 185 -0.51 16.26 9.27
C THR A 185 -1.52 17.40 9.30
N LYS A 186 -1.41 18.34 8.36
CA LYS A 186 -2.38 19.44 8.23
C LYS A 186 -3.73 19.01 7.62
N LEU A 187 -3.87 17.73 7.25
CA LEU A 187 -5.15 17.16 6.85
C LEU A 187 -6.03 16.81 8.05
N TRP A 188 -5.44 16.54 9.22
CA TRP A 188 -6.18 16.12 10.41
C TRP A 188 -7.37 17.01 10.78
N PRO A 189 -7.25 18.35 10.85
CA PRO A 189 -8.38 19.21 11.22
C PRO A 189 -9.40 19.44 10.09
N ARG A 190 -9.18 18.88 8.89
CA ARG A 190 -10.05 19.13 7.72
C ARG A 190 -11.25 18.20 7.70
N SER A 191 -12.29 18.62 7.00
CA SER A 191 -13.45 17.80 6.66
C SER A 191 -13.61 17.79 5.14
N TYR A 192 -13.97 16.63 4.58
CA TYR A 192 -14.14 16.45 3.14
C TYR A 192 -15.55 15.97 2.84
N ASN A 193 -16.10 16.43 1.72
CA ASN A 193 -17.32 15.89 1.17
C ASN A 193 -16.99 14.58 0.41
N PRO A 194 -17.56 13.42 0.79
CA PRO A 194 -17.23 12.13 0.19
C PRO A 194 -17.99 11.84 -1.11
N THR A 195 -18.75 12.80 -1.66
CA THR A 195 -19.45 12.61 -2.94
C THR A 195 -18.47 12.26 -4.06
N GLU A 196 -18.73 11.17 -4.76
CA GLU A 196 -17.98 10.71 -5.92
C GLU A 196 -18.68 11.19 -7.21
N PHE A 197 -17.90 11.66 -8.19
CA PHE A 197 -18.38 12.16 -9.48
C PHE A 197 -17.75 11.37 -10.63
N SER A 198 -18.49 11.11 -11.70
CA SER A 198 -17.90 10.61 -12.95
C SER A 198 -17.08 11.73 -13.64
N PRO A 199 -15.91 11.42 -14.22
CA PRO A 199 -15.30 10.10 -14.33
C PRO A 199 -14.63 9.62 -13.03
N ASN A 200 -14.77 8.33 -12.68
CA ASN A 200 -14.16 7.78 -11.46
C ASN A 200 -13.80 6.30 -11.57
N PHE A 201 -12.92 5.85 -10.68
CA PHE A 201 -12.72 4.43 -10.38
C PHE A 201 -13.72 3.98 -9.33
N LEU A 202 -14.47 2.91 -9.64
CA LEU A 202 -15.49 2.35 -8.77
C LEU A 202 -15.19 0.89 -8.43
N THR A 203 -15.61 0.47 -7.25
CA THR A 203 -15.55 -0.95 -6.89
C THR A 203 -16.53 -1.76 -7.75
N GLN A 204 -16.23 -3.04 -7.93
CA GLN A 204 -17.08 -3.98 -8.65
C GLN A 204 -17.08 -5.35 -7.95
N LYS A 205 -18.13 -6.13 -8.21
CA LYS A 205 -18.29 -7.46 -7.62
C LYS A 205 -17.11 -8.36 -7.99
N ARG A 206 -16.50 -8.99 -6.98
CA ARG A 206 -15.45 -10.00 -7.20
C ARG A 206 -16.06 -11.22 -7.90
N LEU A 207 -15.35 -11.75 -8.89
CA LEU A 207 -15.79 -12.89 -9.69
C LEU A 207 -15.50 -14.26 -9.04
N TYR A 208 -14.98 -14.29 -7.80
CA TYR A 208 -14.46 -15.49 -7.14
C TYR A 208 -14.90 -15.60 -5.67
#